data_AF-A0A4Q5SZZ0-F1
#
_entry.id   AF-A0A4Q5SZZ0-F1
#
_cell.length_a   1.000
_cell.length_b   1.000
_cell.length_c   1.000
_cell.angle_alpha   90.00
_cell.angle_beta   90.00
_cell.angle_gamma   90.00
#
_symmetry.space_group_name_H-M   'P 1'
#
loop_
_entity.id
_entity.type
_entity.pdbx_description
1 polymer ?
#
loop_
_entity_poly.entity_id
_entity_poly.type
_entity_poly.pdbx_seq_one_letter_code
_entity_poly.pdbx_strand_id
1 'polypeptide(L)'
;MHQNKILYFICLFVASQLLCKESEAQDSLRARAYDNTIKESFIGRTLTRRDIINDTITFYFYHPETTVFTSVTEYPRNNKSKLEYHYRFDSTGLRRATVLKRRGFAKDLYAVYYFENNLVYYKESHGLSLEQETYLLKKGTHFFKNATERFKGPKLN
;
A
#
# COMPACT_ATOMS: atom_id res chain seq x y z
N MET A 1 -32.19 38.44 -12.69
CA MET A 1 -32.21 37.00 -12.29
C MET A 1 -30.99 36.19 -12.77
N HIS A 2 -30.38 36.45 -13.94
CA HIS A 2 -29.22 35.65 -14.41
C HIS A 2 -27.91 35.87 -13.63
N GLN A 3 -27.59 37.10 -13.20
CA GLN A 3 -26.37 37.38 -12.43
C GLN A 3 -26.33 36.65 -11.08
N ASN A 4 -27.46 36.55 -10.37
CA ASN A 4 -27.54 35.80 -9.10
C ASN A 4 -27.31 34.30 -9.28
N LYS A 5 -27.69 33.72 -10.43
CA LYS A 5 -27.41 32.31 -10.74
C LYS A 5 -25.92 32.07 -10.96
N ILE A 6 -25.24 32.96 -11.68
CA ILE A 6 -23.78 32.86 -11.93
C ILE A 6 -23.00 32.94 -10.61
N LEU A 7 -23.35 33.89 -9.74
CA LEU A 7 -22.70 34.05 -8.44
C LEU A 7 -22.86 32.78 -7.56
N TYR A 8 -24.07 32.21 -7.53
CA TYR A 8 -24.35 30.97 -6.81
C TYR A 8 -23.52 29.78 -7.33
N PHE A 9 -23.37 29.64 -8.65
CA PHE A 9 -22.53 28.61 -9.25
C PHE A 9 -21.04 28.77 -8.88
N ILE A 10 -20.53 29.99 -8.87
CA ILE A 10 -19.14 30.27 -8.45
C ILE A 10 -18.96 29.89 -6.98
N CYS A 11 -19.88 30.27 -6.09
CA CYS A 11 -19.81 29.91 -4.67
C CYS A 11 -19.84 28.39 -4.46
N LEU A 12 -20.71 27.66 -5.16
CA LEU A 12 -20.77 26.19 -5.13
C LEU A 12 -19.47 25.55 -5.62
N PHE A 13 -18.90 26.07 -6.71
CA PHE A 13 -17.64 25.57 -7.25
C PHE A 13 -16.49 25.82 -6.28
N VAL A 14 -16.39 27.01 -5.70
CA VAL A 14 -15.35 27.31 -4.69
C VAL A 14 -15.52 26.43 -3.45
N ALA A 15 -16.75 26.27 -2.96
CA ALA A 15 -17.04 25.39 -1.82
C ALA A 15 -16.67 23.93 -2.10
N SER A 16 -16.95 23.41 -3.30
CA SER A 16 -16.59 22.03 -3.64
C SER A 16 -15.08 21.83 -3.74
N GLN A 17 -14.33 22.81 -4.25
CA GLN A 17 -12.87 22.78 -4.26
C GLN A 17 -12.27 22.82 -2.84
N LEU A 18 -12.87 23.58 -1.92
CA LEU A 18 -12.43 23.63 -0.52
C LEU A 18 -12.70 22.31 0.20
N LEU A 19 -13.90 21.75 0.07
CA LEU A 19 -14.27 20.46 0.65
C LEU A 19 -13.38 19.31 0.12
N CYS A 20 -13.02 19.35 -1.16
CA CYS A 20 -12.10 18.38 -1.77
C CYS A 20 -10.72 18.41 -1.07
N LYS A 21 -10.16 19.61 -0.87
CA LYS A 21 -8.85 19.77 -0.21
C LYS A 21 -8.87 19.34 1.25
N GLU A 22 -9.95 19.61 1.97
CA GLU A 22 -10.12 19.16 3.36
C GLU A 22 -10.17 17.62 3.44
N SER A 23 -10.89 16.97 2.52
CA SER A 23 -10.93 15.51 2.41
C SER A 23 -9.54 14.93 2.15
N GLU A 24 -8.80 15.46 1.17
CA GLU A 24 -7.44 15.00 0.87
C GLU A 24 -6.47 15.17 2.06
N ALA A 25 -6.60 16.27 2.80
CA ALA A 25 -5.79 16.52 3.99
C ALA A 25 -6.09 15.51 5.11
N GLN A 26 -7.38 15.21 5.34
CA GLN A 26 -7.80 14.20 6.31
C GLN A 26 -7.31 12.79 5.92
N ASP A 27 -7.43 12.42 4.64
CA ASP A 27 -6.94 11.14 4.13
C ASP A 27 -5.41 11.00 4.25
N SER A 28 -4.67 12.09 4.03
CA SER A 28 -3.22 12.13 4.27
C SER A 28 -2.86 11.94 5.75
N LEU A 29 -3.54 12.65 6.67
CA LEU A 29 -3.32 12.48 8.11
C LEU A 29 -3.59 11.05 8.56
N ARG A 30 -4.66 10.45 8.05
CA ARG A 30 -5.02 9.07 8.30
C ARG A 30 -3.96 8.09 7.79
N ALA A 31 -3.46 8.28 6.57
CA ALA A 31 -2.38 7.46 6.00
C ALA A 31 -1.09 7.54 6.84
N ARG A 32 -0.73 8.74 7.31
CA ARG A 32 0.43 8.95 8.21
C ARG A 32 0.25 8.27 9.57
N ALA A 33 -0.95 8.35 10.14
CA ALA A 33 -1.26 7.67 11.39
C ALA A 33 -1.06 6.16 11.26
N TYR A 34 -1.56 5.56 10.18
CA TYR A 34 -1.36 4.14 9.88
C TYR A 34 0.14 3.77 9.77
N ASP A 35 0.94 4.57 9.05
CA ASP A 35 2.38 4.30 8.93
C ASP A 35 3.13 4.36 10.27
N ASN A 36 2.73 5.25 11.17
CA ASN A 36 3.32 5.33 12.51
C ASN A 36 3.01 4.06 13.31
N THR A 37 1.75 3.60 13.30
CA THR A 37 1.34 2.37 13.99
C THR A 37 2.14 1.14 13.53
N ILE A 38 2.39 1.01 12.22
CA ILE A 38 3.13 -0.15 11.73
C ILE A 38 4.62 -0.09 12.06
N LYS A 39 5.23 1.11 12.08
CA LYS A 39 6.65 1.23 12.44
C LYS A 39 6.90 0.73 13.86
N GLU A 40 5.96 0.96 14.77
CA GLU A 40 6.01 0.46 16.14
C GLU A 40 5.84 -1.06 16.21
N SER A 41 4.99 -1.65 15.36
CA SER A 41 4.72 -3.09 15.37
C SER A 41 5.83 -3.98 14.78
N PHE A 42 6.80 -3.42 14.05
CA PHE A 42 7.84 -4.19 13.34
C PHE A 42 9.17 -4.34 14.10
N ILE A 43 9.23 -3.97 15.38
CA ILE A 43 10.45 -4.03 16.21
C ILE A 43 10.77 -5.48 16.69
N GLY A 44 10.03 -6.50 16.23
CA GLY A 44 10.16 -7.90 16.65
C GLY A 44 10.77 -8.87 15.62
N ARG A 45 11.00 -10.12 16.05
CA ARG A 45 11.36 -11.24 15.15
C ARG A 45 10.20 -11.52 14.19
N THR A 46 10.44 -11.64 12.88
CA THR A 46 9.41 -12.01 11.90
C THR A 46 9.61 -13.44 11.40
N LEU A 47 8.54 -14.23 11.29
CA LEU A 47 8.58 -15.49 10.56
C LEU A 47 8.49 -15.19 9.06
N THR A 48 9.40 -15.77 8.29
CA THR A 48 9.54 -15.45 6.87
C THR A 48 9.53 -16.72 6.03
N ARG A 49 8.67 -16.74 5.02
CA ARG A 49 8.72 -17.74 3.94
C ARG A 49 9.21 -17.07 2.66
N ARG A 50 10.13 -17.72 1.97
CA ARG A 50 10.66 -17.27 0.68
C ARG A 50 10.23 -18.23 -0.41
N ASP A 51 9.54 -17.70 -1.42
CA ASP A 51 9.25 -18.41 -2.66
C ASP A 51 10.03 -17.77 -3.82
N ILE A 52 10.45 -18.57 -4.79
CA ILE A 52 11.04 -18.11 -6.05
C ILE A 52 10.12 -18.61 -7.17
N ILE A 53 9.47 -17.68 -7.87
CA ILE A 53 8.56 -17.98 -8.98
C ILE A 53 9.10 -17.24 -10.20
N ASN A 54 9.58 -18.01 -11.18
CA ASN A 54 10.32 -17.47 -12.33
C ASN A 54 11.47 -16.57 -11.86
N ASP A 55 11.53 -15.33 -12.36
CA ASP A 55 12.52 -14.31 -12.00
C ASP A 55 12.10 -13.41 -10.83
N THR A 56 11.08 -13.79 -10.05
CA THR A 56 10.61 -12.99 -8.91
C THR A 56 10.86 -13.73 -7.61
N ILE A 57 11.49 -13.04 -6.65
CA ILE A 57 11.62 -13.53 -5.28
C ILE A 57 10.50 -12.88 -4.47
N THR A 58 9.71 -13.72 -3.80
CA THR A 58 8.60 -13.29 -2.95
C THR A 58 8.86 -13.70 -1.51
N PHE A 59 8.85 -12.73 -0.60
CA PHE A 59 8.91 -12.95 0.83
C PHE A 59 7.54 -12.73 1.43
N TYR A 60 7.05 -13.69 2.21
CA TYR A 60 5.84 -13.60 2.99
C TYR A 60 6.25 -13.49 4.46
N PHE A 61 5.71 -12.49 5.14
CA PHE A 61 6.01 -12.20 6.54
C PHE A 61 4.79 -12.48 7.40
N TYR A 62 5.04 -13.11 8.55
CA TYR A 62 4.03 -13.46 9.52
C TYR A 62 4.48 -12.98 10.90
N HIS A 63 3.51 -12.58 11.73
CA HIS A 63 3.75 -12.26 13.13
C HIS A 63 4.26 -13.52 13.86
N PRO A 64 5.31 -13.42 14.70
CA PRO A 64 5.95 -14.59 15.29
C PRO A 64 5.04 -15.37 16.25
N GLU A 65 4.25 -14.66 17.06
CA GLU A 65 3.40 -15.27 18.09
C GLU A 65 2.04 -15.70 17.53
N THR A 66 1.32 -14.76 16.91
CA THR A 66 -0.02 -15.02 16.38
C THR A 66 -0.03 -15.72 15.02
N THR A 67 1.12 -15.85 14.35
CA THR A 67 1.25 -16.39 12.98
C THR A 67 0.42 -15.67 11.92
N VAL A 68 -0.12 -14.50 12.25
CA VAL A 68 -0.94 -13.69 11.35
C VAL A 68 -0.07 -13.19 10.19
N PHE A 69 -0.60 -13.28 8.98
CA PHE A 69 0.04 -12.77 7.77
C PHE A 69 0.04 -11.23 7.77
N THR A 70 1.23 -10.62 7.66
CA THR A 70 1.38 -9.16 7.84
C THR A 70 1.85 -8.43 6.59
N SER A 71 2.75 -9.03 5.81
CA SER A 71 3.28 -8.35 4.62
C SER A 71 3.84 -9.30 3.57
N VAL A 72 3.93 -8.79 2.35
CA VAL A 72 4.65 -9.42 1.24
C VAL A 72 5.63 -8.43 0.65
N THR A 73 6.82 -8.92 0.32
CA THR A 73 7.77 -8.17 -0.49
C THR A 73 8.13 -9.00 -1.72
N GLU A 74 7.92 -8.42 -2.89
CA GLU A 74 8.33 -8.99 -4.16
C GLU A 74 9.40 -8.13 -4.79
N TYR A 75 10.49 -8.75 -5.20
CA TYR A 75 11.47 -8.09 -6.04
C TYR A 75 12.00 -9.03 -7.12
N PRO A 76 12.31 -8.49 -8.30
CA PRO A 76 12.87 -9.25 -9.40
C PRO A 76 14.32 -9.63 -9.08
N ARG A 77 14.67 -10.88 -9.35
CA ARG A 77 15.98 -11.47 -9.08
C ARG A 77 17.10 -10.80 -9.88
N ASN A 78 16.82 -10.49 -11.15
CA ASN A 78 17.79 -9.98 -12.11
C ASN A 78 17.30 -8.67 -12.75
N ASN A 79 17.34 -7.54 -12.03
CA ASN A 79 17.61 -6.20 -12.59
C ASN A 79 17.57 -5.09 -11.53
N LYS A 80 18.57 -4.20 -11.50
CA LYS A 80 18.56 -2.99 -10.65
C LYS A 80 17.55 -1.92 -11.10
N SER A 81 16.96 -2.06 -12.29
CA SER A 81 16.05 -1.07 -12.89
C SER A 81 14.56 -1.43 -12.82
N LYS A 82 14.23 -2.60 -12.27
CA LYS A 82 12.84 -3.08 -12.18
C LYS A 82 12.19 -2.64 -10.86
N LEU A 83 10.86 -2.74 -10.80
CA LEU A 83 10.05 -2.35 -9.66
C LEU A 83 10.05 -3.44 -8.58
N GLU A 84 10.19 -3.02 -7.34
CA GLU A 84 9.93 -3.81 -6.14
C GLU A 84 8.53 -3.44 -5.61
N TYR A 85 7.84 -4.43 -5.06
CA TYR A 85 6.48 -4.28 -4.57
C TYR A 85 6.42 -4.73 -3.11
N HIS A 86 5.90 -3.87 -2.25
CA HIS A 86 5.70 -4.18 -0.84
C HIS A 86 4.22 -4.04 -0.51
N TYR A 87 3.62 -5.09 0.02
CA TYR A 87 2.21 -5.13 0.41
C TYR A 87 2.14 -5.27 1.93
N ARG A 88 1.25 -4.52 2.57
CA ARG A 88 0.95 -4.66 4.01
C ARG A 88 -0.52 -4.94 4.20
N PHE A 89 -0.78 -5.86 5.11
CA PHE A 89 -2.09 -6.42 5.38
C PHE A 89 -2.46 -6.25 6.85
N ASP A 90 -3.75 -6.20 7.10
CA ASP A 90 -4.34 -6.41 8.42
C ASP A 90 -5.43 -7.50 8.32
N SER A 91 -6.24 -7.67 9.38
CA SER A 91 -7.32 -8.66 9.41
C SER A 91 -8.39 -8.47 8.33
N THR A 92 -8.49 -7.29 7.72
CA THR A 92 -9.52 -6.96 6.71
C THR A 92 -9.01 -7.09 5.27
N GLY A 93 -7.69 -7.15 5.06
CA GLY A 93 -7.09 -7.31 3.74
C GLY A 93 -5.92 -6.38 3.49
N LEU A 94 -5.74 -6.01 2.21
CA LEU A 94 -4.67 -5.10 1.80
C LEU A 94 -4.94 -3.69 2.34
N ARG A 95 -3.96 -3.12 3.02
CA ARG A 95 -4.03 -1.76 3.58
C ARG A 95 -3.06 -0.79 2.95
N ARG A 96 -1.91 -1.27 2.49
CA ARG A 96 -0.90 -0.44 1.86
C ARG A 96 -0.11 -1.21 0.82
N ALA A 97 0.16 -0.59 -0.31
CA ALA A 97 1.10 -1.08 -1.29
C ALA A 97 2.14 0.00 -1.61
N THR A 98 3.41 -0.37 -1.64
CA THR A 98 4.50 0.49 -2.11
C THR A 98 5.13 -0.10 -3.33
N VAL A 99 5.28 0.73 -4.36
CA VAL A 99 6.04 0.43 -5.56
C VAL A 99 7.34 1.21 -5.44
N LEU A 100 8.47 0.53 -5.53
CA LEU A 100 9.80 1.13 -5.38
C LEU A 100 10.63 0.84 -6.63
N LYS A 101 11.25 1.87 -7.20
CA LYS A 101 12.27 1.74 -8.24
C LYS A 101 13.60 2.15 -7.66
N ARG A 102 14.46 1.16 -7.39
CA ARG A 102 15.81 1.42 -6.88
C ARG A 102 16.66 2.11 -7.94
N ARG A 103 17.45 3.12 -7.54
CA ARG A 103 18.32 3.86 -8.47
C ARG A 103 19.80 3.85 -8.10
N GLY A 104 20.25 2.80 -7.41
CA GLY A 104 21.66 2.59 -7.08
C GLY A 104 22.20 3.73 -6.21
N PHE A 105 22.93 4.66 -6.81
CA PHE A 105 23.48 5.84 -6.13
C PHE A 105 22.55 7.06 -6.10
N ALA A 106 21.47 7.08 -6.90
CA ALA A 106 20.49 8.16 -6.87
C ALA A 106 19.34 7.85 -5.91
N LYS A 107 18.58 8.89 -5.52
CA LYS A 107 17.38 8.73 -4.70
C LYS A 107 16.40 7.78 -5.38
N ASP A 108 15.91 6.81 -4.63
CA ASP A 108 14.90 5.86 -5.09
C ASP A 108 13.60 6.59 -5.39
N LEU A 109 12.90 6.10 -6.40
CA LEU A 109 11.58 6.61 -6.76
C LEU A 109 10.54 5.65 -6.20
N TYR A 110 9.47 6.18 -5.61
CA TYR A 110 8.42 5.33 -5.08
C TYR A 110 7.03 5.94 -5.24
N ALA A 111 6.04 5.06 -5.20
CA ALA A 111 4.64 5.40 -5.08
C ALA A 111 4.03 4.55 -3.96
N VAL A 112 3.19 5.16 -3.14
CA VAL A 112 2.48 4.49 -2.05
C VAL A 112 0.99 4.64 -2.26
N TYR A 113 0.26 3.55 -2.05
CA TYR A 113 -1.18 3.46 -2.18
C TYR A 113 -1.74 2.90 -0.88
N TYR A 114 -2.76 3.57 -0.33
CA TYR A 114 -3.44 3.17 0.89
C TYR A 114 -4.86 2.75 0.54
N PHE A 115 -5.25 1.61 1.09
CA PHE A 115 -6.47 0.91 0.73
C PHE A 115 -7.40 0.78 1.92
N GLU A 116 -8.68 0.93 1.65
CA GLU A 116 -9.76 0.60 2.56
C GLU A 116 -10.94 0.04 1.77
N ASN A 117 -11.54 -1.04 2.25
CA ASN A 117 -12.70 -1.67 1.62
C ASN A 117 -12.48 -1.96 0.12
N ASN A 118 -11.27 -2.39 -0.25
CA ASN A 118 -10.83 -2.64 -1.63
C ASN A 118 -10.84 -1.40 -2.55
N LEU A 119 -10.78 -0.19 -1.99
CA LEU A 119 -10.64 1.06 -2.74
C LEU A 119 -9.41 1.82 -2.27
N VAL A 120 -8.75 2.52 -3.20
CA VAL A 120 -7.65 3.44 -2.84
C VAL A 120 -8.27 4.72 -2.31
N TYR A 121 -8.00 5.05 -1.05
CA TYR A 121 -8.47 6.30 -0.44
C TYR A 121 -7.36 7.37 -0.41
N TYR A 122 -6.09 6.96 -0.43
CA TYR A 122 -4.96 7.88 -0.47
C TYR A 122 -3.80 7.31 -1.27
N LYS A 123 -3.08 8.19 -1.97
CA LYS A 123 -1.86 7.83 -2.70
C LYS A 123 -0.88 9.00 -2.73
N GLU A 124 0.40 8.67 -2.72
CA GLU A 124 1.49 9.62 -2.81
C GLU A 124 2.59 9.10 -3.73
N SER A 125 3.29 10.02 -4.39
CA SER A 125 4.38 9.69 -5.31
C SER A 125 5.58 10.58 -5.10
N HIS A 126 6.74 9.96 -5.17
CA HIS A 126 8.04 10.58 -5.21
C HIS A 126 8.75 10.18 -6.51
N GLY A 127 8.18 10.62 -7.63
CA GLY A 127 8.76 10.47 -8.97
C GLY A 127 8.40 9.17 -9.72
N LEU A 128 7.43 8.39 -9.24
CA LEU A 128 6.79 7.29 -9.99
C LEU A 128 5.37 7.65 -10.44
N SER A 129 4.91 7.12 -11.57
CA SER A 129 3.52 7.32 -11.98
C SER A 129 2.53 6.55 -11.09
N LEU A 130 1.34 7.13 -10.91
CA LEU A 130 0.27 6.61 -10.04
C LEU A 130 -0.78 5.79 -10.83
N GLU A 131 -0.33 4.74 -11.52
CA GLU A 131 -1.16 3.98 -12.48
C GLU A 131 -1.31 2.50 -12.15
N GLN A 132 -0.89 2.08 -10.94
CA GLN A 132 -0.80 0.66 -10.60
C GLN A 132 -1.92 0.15 -9.67
N GLU A 133 -2.89 0.99 -9.32
CA GLU A 133 -3.93 0.72 -8.31
C GLU A 133 -4.62 -0.63 -8.51
N THR A 134 -5.21 -0.84 -9.69
CA THR A 134 -5.96 -2.08 -10.02
C THR A 134 -5.05 -3.31 -9.98
N TYR A 135 -3.81 -3.19 -10.45
CA TYR A 135 -2.83 -4.27 -10.40
C TYR A 135 -2.49 -4.64 -8.96
N LEU A 136 -2.16 -3.63 -8.14
CA LEU A 136 -1.77 -3.79 -6.75
C LEU A 136 -2.91 -4.39 -5.92
N LEU A 137 -4.15 -3.92 -6.13
CA LEU A 137 -5.33 -4.44 -5.44
C LEU A 137 -5.58 -5.91 -5.80
N LYS A 138 -5.56 -6.25 -7.09
CA LYS A 138 -5.77 -7.62 -7.56
C LYS A 138 -4.72 -8.57 -6.97
N LYS A 139 -3.45 -8.16 -6.99
CA LYS A 139 -2.34 -8.98 -6.52
C LYS A 139 -2.29 -9.08 -4.99
N GLY A 140 -2.50 -7.98 -4.28
CA GLY A 140 -2.60 -7.97 -2.83
C GLY A 140 -3.75 -8.85 -2.32
N THR A 141 -4.92 -8.76 -2.96
CA THR A 141 -6.06 -9.65 -2.62
C THR A 141 -5.71 -11.12 -2.83
N HIS A 142 -5.00 -11.45 -3.91
CA HIS A 142 -4.53 -12.81 -4.16
C HIS A 142 -3.56 -13.29 -3.08
N PHE A 143 -2.61 -12.46 -2.67
CA PHE A 143 -1.70 -12.79 -1.57
C PHE A 143 -2.45 -13.01 -0.26
N PHE A 144 -3.36 -12.11 0.09
CA PHE A 144 -4.13 -12.20 1.32
C PHE A 144 -4.94 -13.50 1.41
N LYS A 145 -5.61 -13.90 0.32
CA LYS A 145 -6.39 -15.15 0.27
C LYS A 145 -5.50 -16.40 0.39
N ASN A 146 -4.33 -16.40 -0.25
CA ASN A 146 -3.50 -17.59 -0.36
C ASN A 146 -2.48 -17.73 0.77
N ALA A 147 -2.09 -16.65 1.45
CA ALA A 147 -1.07 -16.69 2.48
C ALA A 147 -1.52 -17.47 3.73
N THR A 148 -2.81 -17.40 4.07
CA THR A 148 -3.43 -18.18 5.14
C THR A 148 -3.31 -19.69 4.91
N GLU A 149 -3.41 -20.14 3.67
CA GLU A 149 -3.26 -21.56 3.29
C GLU A 149 -1.79 -21.99 3.16
N ARG A 150 -0.89 -21.03 2.92
CA ARG A 150 0.53 -21.29 2.65
C ARG A 150 1.41 -21.30 3.90
N PHE A 151 0.90 -20.85 5.04
CA PHE A 151 1.65 -20.91 6.28
C PHE A 151 1.64 -22.33 6.86
N LYS A 152 2.77 -23.04 6.70
CA LYS A 152 3.09 -24.27 7.43
C LYS A 152 4.09 -23.93 8.53
N GLY A 153 3.65 -23.16 9.51
CA GLY A 153 4.49 -22.87 10.69
C GLY A 153 4.86 -24.16 11.44
N PRO A 154 5.91 -24.14 12.27
CA PRO A 154 6.15 -25.26 13.18
C PRO A 154 4.90 -25.42 14.06
N LYS A 155 4.44 -26.67 14.23
CA LYS A 155 3.49 -26.98 15.29
C LYS A 155 4.20 -26.61 16.60
N LEU A 156 3.73 -25.57 17.27
CA LEU A 156 4.13 -25.32 18.65
C LEU A 156 3.53 -26.50 19.44
N ASN A 157 4.42 -27.38 19.92
CA ASN A 157 4.06 -28.45 20.84
C ASN A 157 3.70 -27.85 22.20
#